data_AF-A0A8C2VER1-F1
#
_entry.id   AF-A0A8C2VER1-F1
#
_cell.length_a   1.000
_cell.length_b   1.000
_cell.length_c   1.000
_cell.angle_alpha   90.00
_cell.angle_beta   90.00
_cell.angle_gamma   90.00
#
_symmetry.space_group_name_H-M   'P 1'
#
loop_
_entity.id
_entity.type
_entity.pdbx_description
1 polymer ?
#
loop_
_entity_poly.entity_id
_entity_poly.type
_entity_poly.pdbx_seq_one_letter_code
_entity_poly.pdbx_strand_id
1 'polypeptide(L)'
;MTQDQPLLAVQQALKKCFPVVEEQQGLWQSTLQDCQPLLASLGNLAEQLQAAQNLRFEDVPALRAFPDLQERLRRKQLEAGDTILDKLEEKLDTLLKVRDTVSSHVERVFQTYEQHADAVGIDAVLQPSVVSPSVADMLEWLQDIERHYRSSYLKRKYLLSSMQWGDLEGIQALPTAWNRISEDERQDLVQDILLNVSFFLEE
;
A
#
# COMPACT_ATOMS: atom_id res chain seq x y z
N MET A 1 11.14 38.22 -23.07
CA MET A 1 10.91 36.83 -22.65
C MET A 1 9.89 36.87 -21.51
N THR A 2 8.61 36.91 -21.84
CA THR A 2 7.55 36.61 -20.89
C THR A 2 7.63 35.11 -20.64
N GLN A 3 8.18 34.68 -19.51
CA GLN A 3 8.00 33.29 -19.07
C GLN A 3 6.50 33.01 -19.08
N ASP A 4 6.09 31.91 -19.71
CA ASP A 4 4.68 31.49 -19.75
C ASP A 4 4.21 31.20 -18.32
N GLN A 5 3.66 32.23 -17.67
CA GLN A 5 3.04 32.16 -16.34
C GLN A 5 2.13 30.94 -16.17
N PRO A 6 1.34 30.52 -17.18
CA PRO A 6 0.53 29.30 -17.11
C PRO A 6 1.36 28.01 -16.94
N LEU A 7 2.43 27.84 -17.70
CA LEU A 7 3.30 26.65 -17.61
C LEU A 7 4.05 26.62 -16.26
N LEU A 8 4.53 27.78 -15.82
CA LEU A 8 5.21 27.92 -14.52
C LEU A 8 4.30 27.53 -13.35
N ALA A 9 3.01 27.86 -13.42
CA ALA A 9 2.04 27.48 -12.39
C ALA A 9 1.90 25.95 -12.28
N VAL A 10 1.84 25.24 -13.41
CA VAL A 10 1.79 23.77 -13.44
C VAL A 10 3.08 23.17 -12.89
N GLN A 11 4.24 23.68 -13.31
CA GLN A 11 5.53 23.24 -12.79
C GLN A 11 5.64 23.45 -11.28
N GLN A 12 5.17 24.58 -10.74
CA GLN A 12 5.14 24.82 -9.30
C GLN A 12 4.21 23.86 -8.55
N ALA A 13 3.06 23.48 -9.15
CA ALA A 13 2.19 22.48 -8.58
C ALA A 13 2.87 21.10 -8.53
N LEU A 14 3.57 20.71 -9.61
CA LEU A 14 4.37 19.49 -9.67
C LEU A 14 5.49 19.48 -8.62
N LYS A 15 6.25 20.58 -8.48
CA LYS A 15 7.31 20.72 -7.45
C LYS A 15 6.80 20.59 -6.03
N LYS A 16 5.52 20.89 -5.77
CA LYS A 16 4.87 20.67 -4.47
C LYS A 16 4.33 19.26 -4.30
N CYS A 17 3.99 18.58 -5.40
CA CYS A 17 3.38 17.26 -5.36
C CYS A 17 4.41 16.15 -5.14
N PHE A 18 5.51 16.13 -5.89
CA PHE A 18 6.49 15.04 -5.82
C PHE A 18 7.15 14.87 -4.44
N PRO A 19 7.52 15.92 -3.68
CA PRO A 19 8.04 15.75 -2.32
C PRO A 19 7.02 15.09 -1.38
N VAL A 20 5.72 15.37 -1.57
CA VAL A 20 4.67 14.69 -0.79
C VAL A 20 4.59 13.22 -1.19
N VAL A 21 4.69 12.90 -2.49
CA VAL A 21 4.75 11.50 -2.95
C VAL A 21 5.95 10.78 -2.33
N GLU A 22 7.13 11.41 -2.26
CA GLU A 22 8.32 10.84 -1.65
C GLU A 22 8.12 10.52 -0.16
N GLU A 23 7.59 11.47 0.61
CA GLU A 23 7.25 11.27 2.02
C GLU A 23 6.25 10.11 2.20
N GLN A 24 5.19 10.12 1.38
CA GLN A 24 4.15 9.09 1.43
C GLN A 24 4.68 7.71 1.01
N GLN A 25 5.65 7.64 0.09
CA GLN A 25 6.30 6.40 -0.30
C GLN A 25 7.10 5.78 0.86
N GLY A 26 7.81 6.61 1.64
CA GLY A 26 8.51 6.14 2.85
C GLY A 26 7.54 5.59 3.89
N LEU A 27 6.42 6.28 4.13
CA LEU A 27 5.37 5.82 5.04
C LEU A 27 4.71 4.52 4.53
N TRP A 28 4.46 4.42 3.23
CA TRP A 28 3.92 3.21 2.60
C TRP A 28 4.83 2.00 2.83
N GLN A 29 6.12 2.12 2.48
CA GLN A 29 7.08 1.03 2.60
C GLN A 29 7.27 0.57 4.06
N SER A 30 7.43 1.51 4.99
CA SER A 30 7.54 1.18 6.42
C SER A 30 6.28 0.51 6.96
N THR A 31 5.10 0.97 6.58
CA THR A 31 3.82 0.34 6.96
C THR A 31 3.72 -1.08 6.42
N LEU A 32 4.15 -1.33 5.18
CA LEU A 32 4.19 -2.68 4.60
C LEU A 32 5.17 -3.60 5.34
N GLN A 33 6.32 -3.09 5.77
CA GLN A 33 7.28 -3.83 6.58
C GLN A 33 6.69 -4.21 7.94
N ASP A 34 5.99 -3.27 8.59
CA ASP A 34 5.30 -3.51 9.86
C ASP A 34 4.19 -4.57 9.76
N CYS A 35 3.59 -4.76 8.59
CA CYS A 35 2.58 -5.80 8.37
C CYS A 35 3.19 -7.21 8.36
N GLN A 36 4.44 -7.39 7.93
CA GLN A 36 5.08 -8.70 7.79
C GLN A 36 5.05 -9.55 9.08
N PRO A 37 5.48 -9.05 10.25
CA PRO A 37 5.43 -9.84 11.48
C PRO A 37 4.01 -10.18 11.91
N LEU A 38 3.03 -9.31 11.62
CA LEU A 38 1.62 -9.56 11.94
C LEU A 38 1.05 -10.68 11.06
N LEU A 39 1.31 -10.64 9.76
CA LEU A 39 0.89 -11.68 8.81
C LEU A 39 1.54 -13.02 9.14
N ALA A 40 2.84 -13.03 9.46
CA ALA A 40 3.54 -14.24 9.91
C ALA A 40 2.94 -14.81 11.20
N SER A 41 2.54 -13.94 12.13
CA SER A 41 1.88 -14.35 13.38
C SER A 41 0.51 -14.98 13.12
N LEU A 42 -0.28 -14.46 12.18
CA LEU A 42 -1.55 -15.08 11.75
C LEU A 42 -1.33 -16.44 11.10
N GLY A 43 -0.35 -16.56 10.20
CA GLY A 43 -0.03 -17.85 9.58
C GLY A 43 0.36 -18.91 10.61
N ASN A 44 1.23 -18.54 11.56
CA ASN A 44 1.62 -19.42 12.67
C ASN A 44 0.43 -19.81 13.55
N LEU A 45 -0.48 -18.87 13.82
CA LEU A 45 -1.68 -19.13 14.61
C LEU A 45 -2.62 -20.11 13.89
N ALA A 46 -2.78 -19.98 12.57
CA ALA A 46 -3.56 -20.92 11.78
C ALA A 46 -2.94 -22.33 11.77
N GLU A 47 -1.61 -22.43 11.69
CA GLU A 47 -0.91 -23.72 11.84
C GLU A 47 -1.17 -24.33 13.22
N GLN A 48 -1.11 -23.53 14.29
CA GLN A 48 -1.42 -23.99 15.65
C GLN A 48 -2.88 -24.45 15.81
N LEU A 49 -3.83 -23.72 15.20
CA LEU A 49 -5.24 -24.11 15.18
C LEU A 49 -5.43 -25.45 14.44
N GLN A 50 -4.75 -25.63 13.31
CA GLN A 50 -4.79 -26.87 12.54
C GLN A 50 -4.21 -28.04 13.34
N ALA A 51 -3.06 -27.85 13.99
CA ALA A 51 -2.43 -28.85 14.84
C ALA A 51 -3.33 -29.25 16.02
N ALA A 52 -3.99 -28.26 16.65
CA ALA A 52 -4.93 -28.52 17.72
C ALA A 52 -6.19 -29.27 17.24
N GLN A 53 -6.67 -29.01 16.02
CA GLN A 53 -7.81 -29.75 15.44
C GLN A 53 -7.46 -31.21 15.13
N ASN A 54 -6.22 -31.48 14.70
CA ASN A 54 -5.76 -32.82 14.35
C ASN A 54 -5.42 -33.69 15.58
N LEU A 55 -5.26 -33.07 16.76
CA LEU A 55 -4.93 -33.79 18.00
C LEU A 55 -6.18 -34.43 18.61
N ARG A 56 -6.09 -35.73 18.91
CA ARG A 56 -7.06 -36.43 19.77
C ARG A 56 -6.69 -36.21 21.23
N PHE A 57 -7.24 -35.18 21.86
CA PHE A 57 -6.95 -34.84 23.27
C PHE A 57 -7.23 -35.98 24.25
N GLU A 58 -8.21 -36.83 23.94
CA GLU A 58 -8.57 -38.04 24.71
C GLU A 58 -7.47 -39.12 24.73
N ASP A 59 -6.64 -39.16 23.69
CA ASP A 59 -5.52 -40.10 23.56
C ASP A 59 -4.31 -39.67 24.38
N VAL A 60 -4.29 -38.44 24.92
CA VAL A 60 -3.20 -37.90 25.74
C VAL A 60 -3.56 -38.00 27.23
N PRO A 61 -2.98 -38.96 28.00
CA PRO A 61 -3.42 -39.24 29.37
C PRO A 61 -3.33 -38.03 30.32
N ALA A 62 -2.32 -37.17 30.15
CA ALA A 62 -2.12 -35.98 30.96
C ALA A 62 -3.19 -34.89 30.73
N LEU A 63 -3.84 -34.88 29.55
CA LEU A 63 -4.84 -33.86 29.19
C LEU A 63 -6.27 -34.25 29.58
N ARG A 64 -6.52 -35.53 29.92
CA ARG A 64 -7.85 -36.03 30.33
C ARG A 64 -8.44 -35.33 31.54
N ALA A 65 -7.60 -34.77 32.41
CA ALA A 65 -8.05 -33.97 33.56
C ALA A 65 -8.66 -32.61 33.16
N PHE A 66 -8.55 -32.22 31.89
CA PHE A 66 -8.98 -30.92 31.36
C PHE A 66 -9.94 -31.10 30.17
N PRO A 67 -11.20 -31.51 30.42
CA PRO A 67 -12.17 -31.84 29.36
C PRO A 67 -12.57 -30.63 28.50
N ASP A 68 -12.40 -29.41 29.01
CA ASP A 68 -12.70 -28.15 28.35
C ASP A 68 -11.48 -27.51 27.64
N LEU A 69 -10.31 -28.16 27.69
CA LEU A 69 -9.05 -27.58 27.21
C LEU A 69 -9.09 -27.24 25.72
N GLN A 70 -9.62 -28.14 24.90
CA GLN A 70 -9.67 -27.94 23.45
C GLN A 70 -10.50 -26.71 23.07
N GLU A 71 -11.69 -26.57 23.64
CA GLU A 71 -12.57 -25.43 23.38
C GLU A 71 -11.95 -24.12 23.91
N ARG A 72 -11.36 -24.16 25.11
CA ARG A 72 -10.68 -22.99 25.68
C ARG A 72 -9.45 -22.57 24.89
N LEU A 73 -8.68 -23.53 24.39
CA LEU A 73 -7.52 -23.27 23.53
C LEU A 73 -7.98 -22.62 22.23
N ARG A 74 -8.99 -23.21 21.57
CA ARG A 74 -9.58 -22.66 20.34
C ARG A 74 -10.05 -21.23 20.55
N ARG A 75 -10.82 -20.97 21.61
CA ARG A 75 -11.31 -19.62 21.93
C ARG A 75 -10.16 -18.63 22.12
N LYS A 76 -9.13 -18.99 22.90
CA LYS A 76 -7.95 -18.14 23.11
C LYS A 76 -7.18 -17.87 21.83
N GLN A 77 -7.07 -18.86 20.95
CA GLN A 77 -6.40 -18.72 19.66
C GLN A 77 -7.18 -17.76 18.75
N LEU A 78 -8.50 -17.89 18.68
CA LEU A 78 -9.34 -16.95 17.92
C LEU A 78 -9.24 -15.52 18.48
N GLU A 79 -9.32 -15.34 19.80
CA GLU A 79 -9.14 -14.03 20.46
C GLU A 79 -7.76 -13.40 20.14
N ALA A 80 -6.69 -14.21 20.11
CA ALA A 80 -5.36 -13.75 19.73
C ALA A 80 -5.30 -13.37 18.24
N GLY A 81 -6.02 -14.11 17.39
CA GLY A 81 -6.15 -13.83 15.97
C GLY A 81 -6.86 -12.52 15.71
N ASP A 82 -8.01 -12.29 16.35
CA ASP A 82 -8.77 -11.03 16.27
C ASP A 82 -7.90 -9.83 16.68
N THR A 83 -7.11 -9.98 17.74
CA THR A 83 -6.15 -8.94 18.16
C THR A 83 -5.09 -8.62 17.09
N ILE A 84 -4.67 -9.60 16.29
CA ILE A 84 -3.72 -9.37 15.19
C ILE A 84 -4.43 -8.71 14.00
N LEU A 85 -5.67 -9.10 13.72
CA LEU A 85 -6.49 -8.48 12.67
C LEU A 85 -6.76 -7.00 12.95
N ASP A 86 -7.09 -6.64 14.20
CA ASP A 86 -7.27 -5.24 14.60
C ASP A 86 -6.01 -4.41 14.28
N LYS A 87 -4.83 -4.95 14.58
CA LYS A 87 -3.55 -4.29 14.26
C LYS A 87 -3.31 -4.19 12.76
N LEU A 88 -3.69 -5.19 11.98
CA LEU A 88 -3.59 -5.14 10.52
C LEU A 88 -4.56 -4.13 9.92
N GLU A 89 -5.75 -3.97 10.52
CA GLU A 89 -6.71 -2.93 10.14
C GLU A 89 -6.15 -1.53 10.38
N GLU A 90 -5.51 -1.28 11.53
CA GLU A 90 -4.80 -0.02 11.79
C GLU A 90 -3.71 0.28 10.74
N LYS A 91 -3.01 -0.76 10.27
CA LYS A 91 -2.02 -0.62 9.19
C LYS A 91 -2.70 -0.35 7.84
N LEU A 92 -3.82 -1.01 7.54
CA LEU A 92 -4.62 -0.69 6.35
C LEU A 92 -5.10 0.76 6.36
N ASP A 93 -5.53 1.29 7.50
CA ASP A 93 -5.93 2.69 7.64
C ASP A 93 -4.77 3.65 7.36
N THR A 94 -3.56 3.26 7.70
CA THR A 94 -2.36 4.04 7.37
C THR A 94 -2.09 4.03 5.87
N LEU A 95 -2.19 2.86 5.21
CA LEU A 95 -2.06 2.74 3.75
C LEU A 95 -3.17 3.50 3.01
N LEU A 96 -4.39 3.50 3.56
CA LEU A 96 -5.53 4.27 3.05
C LEU A 96 -5.23 5.77 3.05
N LYS A 97 -4.69 6.29 4.16
CA LYS A 97 -4.30 7.69 4.29
C LYS A 97 -3.21 8.08 3.29
N VAL A 98 -2.22 7.21 3.06
CA VAL A 98 -1.21 7.43 2.02
C VAL A 98 -1.87 7.59 0.65
N ARG A 99 -2.71 6.62 0.26
CA ARG A 99 -3.46 6.65 -1.01
C ARG A 99 -4.25 7.95 -1.17
N ASP A 100 -5.01 8.32 -0.15
CA ASP A 100 -5.89 9.51 -0.20
C ASP A 100 -5.09 10.81 -0.25
N THR A 101 -3.99 10.88 0.50
CA THR A 101 -3.09 12.03 0.47
C THR A 101 -2.51 12.22 -0.91
N VAL A 102 -1.93 11.17 -1.50
CA VAL A 102 -1.38 11.22 -2.86
C VAL A 102 -2.45 11.60 -3.88
N SER A 103 -3.62 10.93 -3.84
CA SER A 103 -4.73 11.21 -4.76
C SER A 103 -5.16 12.69 -4.70
N SER A 104 -5.27 13.26 -3.50
CA SER A 104 -5.64 14.67 -3.34
C SER A 104 -4.59 15.65 -3.88
N HIS A 105 -3.31 15.29 -3.83
CA HIS A 105 -2.23 16.12 -4.37
C HIS A 105 -2.17 16.02 -5.89
N VAL A 106 -2.32 14.82 -6.45
CA VAL A 106 -2.43 14.58 -7.88
C VAL A 106 -3.61 15.36 -8.45
N GLU A 107 -4.79 15.26 -7.82
CA GLU A 107 -5.98 16.00 -8.27
C GLU A 107 -5.75 17.51 -8.33
N ARG A 108 -5.08 18.11 -7.33
CA ARG A 108 -4.75 19.56 -7.35
C ARG A 108 -3.81 19.94 -8.48
N VAL A 109 -2.85 19.08 -8.84
CA VAL A 109 -1.97 19.31 -10.00
C VAL A 109 -2.80 19.31 -11.28
N PHE A 110 -3.67 18.31 -11.45
CA PHE A 110 -4.54 18.22 -12.63
C PHE A 110 -5.51 19.40 -12.72
N GLN A 111 -6.12 19.83 -11.61
CA GLN A 111 -6.93 21.05 -11.57
C GLN A 111 -6.13 22.28 -11.99
N THR A 112 -4.87 22.39 -11.56
CA THR A 112 -3.98 23.49 -11.96
C THR A 112 -3.70 23.44 -13.46
N TYR A 113 -3.42 22.26 -14.00
CA TYR A 113 -3.21 22.06 -15.43
C TYR A 113 -4.46 22.41 -16.25
N GLU A 114 -5.62 21.89 -15.86
CA GLU A 114 -6.91 22.14 -16.54
C GLU A 114 -7.28 23.63 -16.57
N GLN A 115 -7.02 24.37 -15.50
CA GLN A 115 -7.24 25.83 -15.45
C GLN A 115 -6.39 26.60 -16.46
N HIS A 116 -5.25 26.05 -16.85
CA HIS A 116 -4.26 26.69 -17.70
C HIS A 116 -4.16 26.03 -19.09
N ALA A 117 -4.91 24.96 -19.36
CA ALA A 117 -4.75 24.11 -20.54
C ALA A 117 -4.95 24.88 -21.87
N ASP A 118 -5.88 25.83 -21.92
CA ASP A 118 -6.11 26.65 -23.12
C ASP A 118 -4.97 27.63 -23.41
N ALA A 119 -4.20 28.00 -22.37
CA ALA A 119 -3.10 28.94 -22.46
C ALA A 119 -1.74 28.23 -22.60
N VAL A 120 -1.62 27.02 -22.05
CA VAL A 120 -0.42 26.19 -22.16
C VAL A 120 -0.52 25.42 -23.47
N GLY A 121 0.20 25.87 -24.49
CA GLY A 121 0.26 25.16 -25.78
C GLY A 121 0.80 23.74 -25.62
N ILE A 122 0.25 22.79 -26.39
CA ILE A 122 0.63 21.36 -26.37
C ILE A 122 2.14 21.19 -26.55
N ASP A 123 2.77 21.96 -27.45
CA ASP A 123 4.20 21.90 -27.67
C ASP A 123 4.99 22.19 -26.38
N ALA A 124 4.57 23.17 -25.59
CA ALA A 124 5.24 23.56 -24.35
C ALA A 124 5.16 22.47 -23.27
N VAL A 125 4.05 21.72 -23.22
CA VAL A 125 3.87 20.61 -22.27
C VAL A 125 4.78 19.42 -22.61
N LEU A 126 5.02 19.20 -23.90
CA LEU A 126 5.79 18.09 -24.43
C LEU A 126 7.30 18.37 -24.50
N GLN A 127 7.76 19.61 -24.31
CA GLN A 127 9.19 19.93 -24.35
C GLN A 127 9.89 19.52 -23.03
N PRO A 128 10.79 18.53 -23.05
CA PRO A 128 11.71 18.31 -21.93
C PRO A 128 12.84 19.34 -21.94
N SER A 129 13.57 19.44 -20.83
CA SER A 129 14.83 20.17 -20.71
C SER A 129 15.98 19.24 -20.31
N VAL A 130 17.19 19.79 -20.22
CA VAL A 130 18.37 19.04 -19.76
C VAL A 130 18.23 18.56 -18.31
N VAL A 131 17.44 19.27 -17.51
CA VAL A 131 17.31 19.06 -16.05
C VAL A 131 15.88 18.71 -15.63
N SER A 132 14.92 18.72 -16.56
CA SER A 132 13.52 18.45 -16.28
C SER A 132 12.91 17.54 -17.36
N PRO A 133 12.21 16.47 -16.96
CA PRO A 133 11.26 15.79 -17.83
C PRO A 133 10.20 16.76 -18.37
N SER A 134 9.45 16.34 -19.38
CA SER A 134 8.34 17.15 -19.88
C SER A 134 7.20 17.19 -18.85
N VAL A 135 6.35 18.22 -18.93
CA VAL A 135 5.17 18.31 -18.06
C VAL A 135 4.20 17.16 -18.36
N ALA A 136 4.09 16.72 -19.61
CA ALA A 136 3.29 15.57 -19.99
C ALA A 136 3.76 14.30 -19.27
N ASP A 137 5.05 14.01 -19.31
CA ASP A 137 5.62 12.81 -18.65
C ASP A 137 5.35 12.84 -17.14
N MET A 138 5.60 13.99 -16.50
CA MET A 138 5.37 14.13 -15.06
C MET A 138 3.89 13.97 -14.67
N LEU A 139 2.97 14.46 -15.48
CA LEU A 139 1.53 14.27 -15.26
C LEU A 139 1.12 12.81 -15.43
N GLU A 140 1.63 12.13 -16.46
CA GLU A 140 1.42 10.69 -16.67
C GLU A 140 1.95 9.89 -15.49
N TRP A 141 3.17 10.18 -15.03
CA TRP A 141 3.77 9.50 -13.89
C TRP A 141 2.99 9.70 -12.59
N LEU A 142 2.42 10.88 -12.35
CA LEU A 142 1.53 11.10 -11.20
C LEU A 142 0.26 10.24 -11.27
N GLN A 143 -0.33 10.05 -12.45
CA GLN A 143 -1.46 9.13 -12.60
C GLN A 143 -1.05 7.66 -12.39
N ASP A 144 0.12 7.27 -12.87
CA ASP A 144 0.67 5.94 -12.65
C ASP A 144 0.90 5.66 -11.15
N ILE A 145 1.44 6.63 -10.42
CA ILE A 145 1.61 6.56 -8.97
C ILE A 145 0.25 6.45 -8.25
N GLU A 146 -0.73 7.29 -8.61
CA GLU A 146 -2.07 7.22 -8.03
C GLU A 146 -2.72 5.84 -8.26
N ARG A 147 -2.62 5.34 -9.50
CA ARG A 147 -3.14 4.03 -9.89
C ARG A 147 -2.45 2.90 -9.11
N HIS A 148 -1.14 3.01 -8.91
CA HIS A 148 -0.37 2.07 -8.11
C HIS A 148 -0.94 2.00 -6.68
N TYR A 149 -0.95 3.10 -5.92
CA TYR A 149 -1.45 3.08 -4.54
C TYR A 149 -2.90 2.61 -4.44
N ARG A 150 -3.77 3.04 -5.37
CA ARG A 150 -5.17 2.61 -5.39
C ARG A 150 -5.31 1.10 -5.59
N SER A 151 -4.64 0.55 -6.59
CA SER A 151 -4.67 -0.90 -6.87
C SER A 151 -4.09 -1.69 -5.69
N SER A 152 -2.94 -1.26 -5.20
CA SER A 152 -2.19 -1.90 -4.12
C SER A 152 -2.98 -1.98 -2.82
N TYR A 153 -3.64 -0.88 -2.46
CA TYR A 153 -4.51 -0.80 -1.30
C TYR A 153 -5.73 -1.72 -1.45
N LEU A 154 -6.42 -1.66 -2.59
CA LEU A 154 -7.64 -2.44 -2.80
C LEU A 154 -7.37 -3.95 -2.76
N LYS A 155 -6.29 -4.42 -3.37
CA LYS A 155 -5.89 -5.83 -3.32
C LYS A 155 -5.60 -6.29 -1.89
N ARG A 156 -4.89 -5.48 -1.11
CA ARG A 156 -4.58 -5.78 0.30
C ARG A 156 -5.81 -5.79 1.20
N LYS A 157 -6.67 -4.78 1.04
CA LYS A 157 -7.95 -4.72 1.74
C LYS A 157 -8.80 -5.94 1.42
N TYR A 158 -8.90 -6.30 0.14
CA TYR A 158 -9.63 -7.47 -0.30
C TYR A 158 -9.08 -8.75 0.33
N LEU A 159 -7.75 -8.95 0.26
CA LEU A 159 -7.07 -10.12 0.82
C LEU A 159 -7.37 -10.33 2.31
N LEU A 160 -7.35 -9.26 3.11
CA LEU A 160 -7.68 -9.37 4.54
C LEU A 160 -9.18 -9.56 4.78
N SER A 161 -10.04 -8.90 4.00
CA SER A 161 -11.49 -9.02 4.15
C SER A 161 -12.06 -10.38 3.74
N SER A 162 -11.36 -11.11 2.86
CA SER A 162 -11.76 -12.45 2.41
C SER A 162 -11.30 -13.56 3.37
N MET A 163 -10.53 -13.23 4.40
CA MET A 163 -10.02 -14.18 5.36
C MET A 163 -11.15 -14.82 6.18
N GLN A 164 -11.12 -16.15 6.33
CA GLN A 164 -12.07 -16.89 7.14
C GLN A 164 -11.32 -17.90 8.02
N TRP A 165 -11.61 -17.92 9.33
CA TRP A 165 -11.03 -18.90 10.26
C TRP A 165 -11.37 -20.38 9.94
N GLY A 166 -12.30 -20.62 9.01
CA GLY A 166 -12.57 -21.94 8.45
C GLY A 166 -11.56 -22.39 7.39
N ASP A 167 -10.81 -21.46 6.79
CA ASP A 167 -9.80 -21.71 5.76
C ASP A 167 -8.39 -21.46 6.33
N LEU A 168 -7.92 -22.41 7.14
CA LEU A 168 -6.61 -22.30 7.79
C LEU A 168 -5.45 -22.37 6.78
N GLU A 169 -5.62 -23.05 5.65
CA GLU A 169 -4.61 -23.09 4.57
C GLU A 169 -4.48 -21.71 3.92
N GLY A 170 -5.62 -21.05 3.64
CA GLY A 170 -5.65 -19.68 3.16
C GLY A 170 -4.96 -18.70 4.11
N ILE A 171 -5.20 -18.81 5.42
CA ILE A 171 -4.54 -17.97 6.44
C ILE A 171 -3.03 -18.21 6.48
N GLN A 172 -2.59 -19.46 6.40
CA GLN A 172 -1.16 -19.79 6.33
C GLN A 172 -0.49 -19.22 5.06
N ALA A 173 -1.22 -19.14 3.95
CA ALA A 173 -0.72 -18.58 2.69
C ALA A 173 -0.76 -17.05 2.62
N LEU A 174 -1.40 -16.34 3.57
CA LEU A 174 -1.55 -14.89 3.57
C LEU A 174 -0.22 -14.11 3.41
N PRO A 175 0.87 -14.45 4.13
CA PRO A 175 2.13 -13.72 3.97
C PRO A 175 2.66 -13.76 2.53
N THR A 176 2.55 -14.93 1.89
CA THR A 176 2.95 -15.10 0.49
C THR A 176 2.02 -14.34 -0.45
N ALA A 177 0.71 -14.43 -0.24
CA ALA A 177 -0.27 -13.71 -1.04
C ALA A 177 -0.09 -12.17 -0.93
N TRP A 178 0.24 -11.67 0.26
CA TRP A 178 0.52 -10.26 0.50
C TRP A 178 1.75 -9.77 -0.27
N ASN A 179 2.83 -10.56 -0.28
CA ASN A 179 4.08 -10.20 -0.97
C ASN A 179 3.93 -10.19 -2.48
N ARG A 180 3.16 -11.12 -3.04
CA ARG A 180 2.85 -11.17 -4.49
C ARG A 180 2.19 -9.89 -5.00
N ILE A 181 1.41 -9.20 -4.16
CA ILE A 181 0.80 -7.93 -4.56
C ILE A 181 1.87 -6.89 -4.92
N SER A 182 2.99 -6.85 -4.17
CA SER A 182 4.10 -5.93 -4.47
C SER A 182 4.85 -6.32 -5.76
N GLU A 183 5.03 -7.61 -6.01
CA GLU A 183 5.70 -8.14 -7.20
C GLU A 183 4.90 -7.81 -8.47
N ASP A 184 3.57 -8.01 -8.44
CA ASP A 184 2.68 -7.77 -9.57
C ASP A 184 2.56 -6.29 -9.94
N GLU A 185 2.80 -5.37 -9.00
CA GLU A 185 2.55 -3.94 -9.16
C GLU A 185 3.78 -3.09 -9.47
N ARG A 186 4.91 -3.75 -9.80
CA ARG A 186 6.21 -3.12 -10.01
C ARG A 186 6.63 -2.32 -8.77
N GLN A 187 7.16 -3.02 -7.78
CA GLN A 187 7.57 -2.49 -6.47
C GLN A 187 8.41 -1.20 -6.54
N ASP A 188 9.20 -1.03 -7.60
CA ASP A 188 10.12 0.10 -7.76
C ASP A 188 9.53 1.29 -8.55
N LEU A 189 8.30 1.19 -9.08
CA LEU A 189 7.68 2.21 -9.95
C LEU A 189 7.77 3.63 -9.37
N VAL A 190 7.36 3.79 -8.11
CA VAL A 190 7.35 5.11 -7.46
C VAL A 190 8.77 5.62 -7.26
N GLN A 191 9.70 4.74 -6.89
CA GLN A 191 11.10 5.12 -6.67
C GLN A 191 11.78 5.53 -7.97
N ASP A 192 11.55 4.80 -9.06
CA ASP A 192 12.08 5.09 -10.39
C ASP A 192 11.57 6.45 -10.90
N ILE A 193 10.28 6.74 -10.71
CA ILE A 193 9.70 8.05 -11.05
C ILE A 193 10.32 9.17 -10.21
N LEU A 194 10.45 8.98 -8.89
CA LEU A 194 11.06 9.96 -8.00
C LEU A 194 12.51 10.27 -8.39
N LEU A 195 13.26 9.25 -8.83
CA LEU A 195 14.60 9.44 -9.38
C LEU A 195 14.58 10.26 -10.67
N ASN A 196 13.64 10.01 -11.58
CA ASN A 196 13.52 10.76 -12.84
C ASN A 196 13.19 12.24 -12.64
N VAL A 197 12.49 12.61 -11.56
CA VAL A 197 12.13 14.01 -11.25
C VAL A 197 13.11 14.70 -10.30
N SER A 198 14.13 14.01 -9.81
CA SER A 198 15.08 14.55 -8.81
C SER A 198 15.71 15.88 -9.23
N PHE A 199 16.30 15.95 -10.43
CA PHE A 199 16.90 17.19 -10.95
C PHE A 199 15.90 18.33 -11.13
N PHE A 200 14.64 18.02 -11.47
CA PHE A 200 13.59 19.03 -11.57
C PHE A 200 13.25 19.67 -10.22
N LEU A 201 13.40 18.92 -9.12
CA LEU A 201 13.14 19.40 -7.76
C LEU A 201 14.28 20.23 -7.18
N GLU A 202 15.49 20.15 -7.74
CA GLU A 202 16.66 20.92 -7.29
C GLU A 202 16.70 22.36 -7.83
N GLU A 203 15.91 22.67 -8.87
CA GLU A 203 15.74 24.03 -9.42
C GLU A 203 14.68 24.88 -8.71
#